data_AF-A0AAW2X464-F1
#
_entry.id   AF-A0AAW2X464-F1
#
_cell.length_a   1.000
_cell.length_b   1.000
_cell.length_c   1.000
_cell.angle_alpha   90.00
_cell.angle_beta   90.00
_cell.angle_gamma   90.00
#
_symmetry.space_group_name_H-M   'P 1'
#
loop_
_entity.id
_entity.type
_entity.pdbx_description
1 polymer ?
#
loop_
_entity_poly.entity_id
_entity_poly.type
_entity_poly.pdbx_seq_one_letter_code
_entity_poly.pdbx_strand_id
1 'polypeptide(L)'
;MTPPVPLQKATNLSIKAYATSKACPQKDLADLAFRELKKKQMAPYNVISYSDQTRLKTAVELLNATKYIESQVKKVASPMLILHGAADRVTDPRVSQFLYDRLRARTRL
;
A
#
# COMPACT_ATOMS: atom_id res chain seq x y z
N MET A 1 5.73 -4.77 3.37
CA MET A 1 7.17 -4.88 3.63
C MET A 1 7.76 -3.48 3.56
N THR A 2 8.47 -3.05 4.61
CA THR A 2 9.15 -1.75 4.63
C THR A 2 10.43 -1.82 3.80
N PRO A 3 10.76 -0.79 3.00
CA PRO A 3 12.04 -0.74 2.29
C PRO A 3 13.21 -0.75 3.28
N PRO A 4 14.44 -1.16 2.88
CA PRO A 4 15.61 -1.06 3.75
C PRO A 4 15.82 0.35 4.29
N VAL A 5 16.24 0.47 5.56
CA VAL A 5 16.44 1.77 6.24
C VAL A 5 17.34 2.74 5.46
N PRO A 6 18.45 2.30 4.82
CA PRO A 6 19.28 3.19 4.00
C PRO A 6 18.50 3.83 2.85
N LEU A 7 17.65 3.04 2.17
CA LEU A 7 16.84 3.52 1.06
C LEU A 7 15.82 4.56 1.54
N GLN A 8 15.17 4.32 2.68
CA GLN A 8 14.23 5.29 3.25
C GLN A 8 14.92 6.62 3.61
N LYS A 9 16.13 6.59 4.18
CA LYS A 9 16.91 7.80 4.50
C LYS A 9 17.27 8.58 3.24
N ALA A 10 17.72 7.89 2.20
CA ALA A 10 18.05 8.51 0.92
C ALA A 10 16.82 9.17 0.27
N THR A 11 15.68 8.46 0.23
CA THR A 11 14.41 9.01 -0.28
C THR A 11 14.00 10.24 0.52
N ASN A 12 14.03 10.19 1.85
CA ASN A 12 13.67 11.33 2.71
C ASN A 12 14.54 12.57 2.45
N LEU A 13 15.85 12.40 2.20
CA LEU A 13 16.73 13.51 1.86
C LEU A 13 16.37 14.12 0.50
N SER A 14 16.09 13.29 -0.51
CA SER A 14 15.79 13.73 -1.88
C SER A 14 14.48 14.52 -2.00
N ILE A 15 13.51 14.31 -1.10
CA ILE A 15 12.21 15.00 -1.12
C ILE A 15 12.35 16.52 -0.99
N LYS A 16 13.39 17.02 -0.31
CA LYS A 16 13.61 18.47 -0.15
C LYS A 16 13.70 19.20 -1.49
N ALA A 17 14.28 18.56 -2.50
CA ALA A 17 14.43 19.12 -3.84
C ALA A 17 13.43 18.55 -4.86
N TYR A 18 13.02 17.28 -4.70
CA TYR A 18 12.24 16.55 -5.71
C TYR A 18 10.86 16.10 -5.22
N ALA A 19 10.25 16.81 -4.26
CA ALA A 19 8.98 16.43 -3.63
C ALA A 19 7.85 16.10 -4.64
N THR A 20 7.75 16.89 -5.71
CA THR A 20 6.70 16.79 -6.73
C THR A 20 7.07 15.89 -7.91
N SER A 21 8.30 15.36 -7.94
CA SER A 21 8.78 14.49 -9.00
C SER A 21 8.00 13.17 -9.02
N LYS A 22 7.52 12.79 -10.20
CA LYS A 22 6.81 11.53 -10.49
C LYS A 22 7.85 10.45 -10.82
N ALA A 23 8.57 9.99 -9.80
CA ALA A 23 9.71 9.08 -9.96
C ALA A 23 9.59 7.81 -9.11
N CYS A 24 8.43 7.55 -8.50
CA CYS A 24 8.23 6.31 -7.76
C CYS A 24 8.10 5.13 -8.74
N PRO A 25 8.85 4.03 -8.50
CA PRO A 25 8.65 2.80 -9.24
C PRO A 25 7.21 2.30 -9.08
N GLN A 26 6.53 2.06 -10.20
CA GLN A 26 5.15 1.59 -10.23
C GLN A 26 5.03 0.45 -11.23
N LYS A 27 4.32 -0.61 -10.84
CA LYS A 27 3.91 -1.69 -11.74
C LYS A 27 2.61 -1.31 -12.42
N ASP A 28 2.35 -1.86 -13.60
CA ASP A 28 1.05 -1.70 -14.24
C ASP A 28 -0.04 -2.38 -13.37
N LEU A 29 -0.92 -1.56 -12.81
CA LEU A 29 -2.02 -2.02 -11.95
C LEU A 29 -3.13 -2.66 -12.77
N ALA A 30 -3.36 -2.24 -14.02
CA ALA A 30 -4.39 -2.82 -14.87
C ALA A 30 -4.09 -4.30 -15.14
N ASP A 31 -2.83 -4.61 -15.36
CA ASP A 31 -2.35 -5.97 -15.58
C ASP A 31 -2.51 -6.89 -14.36
N LEU A 32 -2.44 -6.32 -13.16
CA LEU A 32 -2.61 -7.02 -11.90
C LEU A 32 -4.08 -7.13 -11.48
N ALA A 33 -4.89 -6.11 -11.77
CA ALA A 33 -6.28 -5.99 -11.31
C ALA A 33 -7.26 -6.81 -12.15
N PHE A 34 -7.06 -6.90 -13.47
CA PHE A 34 -8.00 -7.55 -14.38
C PHE A 34 -7.48 -8.92 -14.84
N ARG A 35 -8.31 -9.97 -14.72
CA ARG A 35 -7.99 -11.30 -15.27
C ARG A 35 -8.28 -11.39 -16.76
N GLU A 36 -9.38 -10.78 -17.21
CA GLU A 36 -9.82 -10.83 -18.60
C GLU A 36 -9.05 -9.84 -19.47
N LEU A 37 -8.55 -10.32 -20.62
CA LEU A 37 -7.78 -9.49 -21.56
C LEU A 37 -8.57 -8.28 -22.07
N LYS A 38 -9.87 -8.45 -22.36
CA LYS A 38 -10.74 -7.34 -22.78
C LYS A 38 -10.78 -6.23 -21.74
N LYS A 39 -10.90 -6.57 -20.44
CA LYS A 39 -10.94 -5.59 -19.35
C LYS A 39 -9.58 -4.90 -19.16
N LYS A 40 -8.47 -5.63 -19.33
CA LYS A 40 -7.12 -5.05 -19.35
C LYS A 40 -6.96 -4.01 -20.45
N GLN A 41 -7.39 -4.34 -21.68
CA GLN A 41 -7.34 -3.42 -22.82
C GLN A 41 -8.22 -2.19 -22.62
N MET A 42 -9.34 -2.32 -21.89
CA MET A 42 -10.23 -1.20 -21.59
C MET A 42 -9.72 -0.30 -20.46
N ALA A 43 -8.82 -0.78 -19.59
CA ALA A 43 -8.38 -0.07 -18.39
C ALA A 43 -7.75 1.32 -18.66
N PRO A 44 -6.92 1.52 -19.70
CA PRO A 44 -6.35 2.83 -20.02
C PRO A 44 -7.40 3.88 -20.43
N TYR A 45 -8.58 3.45 -20.87
CA TYR A 45 -9.66 4.36 -21.30
C TYR A 45 -10.51 4.87 -20.12
N ASN A 46 -10.18 4.48 -18.89
CA ASN A 46 -10.87 4.98 -17.71
C ASN A 46 -10.49 6.44 -17.41
N VAL A 47 -11.36 7.39 -17.78
CA VAL A 47 -11.12 8.84 -17.68
C VAL A 47 -10.92 9.35 -16.24
N ILE A 48 -11.39 8.62 -15.23
CA ILE A 48 -11.19 8.97 -13.81
C ILE A 48 -9.92 8.34 -13.22
N SER A 49 -9.19 7.54 -14.00
CA SER A 49 -7.98 6.86 -13.53
C SER A 49 -6.77 7.79 -13.58
N TYR A 50 -5.99 7.79 -12.50
CA TYR A 50 -4.67 8.41 -12.48
C TYR A 50 -3.63 7.39 -12.97
N SER A 51 -3.01 7.63 -14.12
CA SER A 51 -2.04 6.72 -14.76
C SER A 51 -0.57 7.12 -14.57
N ASP A 52 -0.32 8.32 -14.08
CA ASP A 52 1.01 8.84 -13.80
C ASP A 52 1.67 8.12 -12.62
N GLN A 53 3.01 8.18 -12.56
CA GLN A 53 3.74 7.69 -11.39
C GLN A 53 3.44 8.54 -10.15
N THR A 54 3.39 7.86 -9.00
CA THR A 54 3.22 8.52 -7.70
C THR A 54 4.37 9.51 -7.44
N ARG A 55 4.03 10.67 -6.87
CA ARG A 55 5.02 11.69 -6.49
C ARG A 55 5.85 11.23 -5.30
N LEU A 56 7.15 11.55 -5.28
CA LEU A 56 8.07 11.09 -4.24
C LEU A 56 7.60 11.44 -2.82
N LYS A 57 7.18 12.68 -2.56
CA LYS A 57 6.69 13.08 -1.24
C LYS A 57 5.44 12.29 -0.85
N THR A 58 4.51 12.09 -1.78
CA THR A 58 3.28 11.32 -1.54
C THR A 58 3.59 9.88 -1.15
N ALA A 59 4.52 9.21 -1.85
CA ALA A 59 4.89 7.83 -1.51
C ALA A 59 5.51 7.72 -0.11
N VAL A 60 6.32 8.70 0.30
CA VAL A 60 6.89 8.74 1.64
C VAL A 60 5.82 8.98 2.70
N GLU A 61 4.88 9.89 2.47
CA GLU A 61 3.78 10.09 3.43
C GLU A 61 2.86 8.87 3.54
N LEU A 62 2.62 8.14 2.44
CA LEU A 62 1.92 6.85 2.49
C LEU A 62 2.69 5.81 3.34
N LEU A 63 4.02 5.77 3.21
CA LEU A 63 4.85 4.90 4.03
C LEU A 63 4.83 5.31 5.52
N ASN A 64 4.80 6.61 5.81
CA ASN A 64 4.70 7.11 7.19
C ASN A 64 3.32 6.83 7.78
N ALA A 65 2.25 7.04 7.02
CA ALA A 65 0.87 6.78 7.44
C ALA A 65 0.67 5.28 7.74
N THR A 66 1.18 4.39 6.90
CA THR A 66 1.10 2.93 7.14
C THR A 66 1.83 2.51 8.40
N LYS A 67 3.05 3.03 8.65
CA LYS A 67 3.78 2.78 9.91
C LYS A 67 3.04 3.33 11.13
N TYR A 68 2.47 4.53 11.00
CA TYR A 68 1.68 5.12 12.07
C TYR A 68 0.50 4.22 12.40
N ILE A 69 -0.29 3.80 11.41
CA ILE A 69 -1.42 2.88 11.59
C ILE A 69 -0.95 1.58 12.27
N GLU A 70 0.13 0.96 11.76
CA GLU A 70 0.72 -0.27 12.32
C GLU A 70 1.07 -0.11 13.82
N SER A 71 1.63 1.03 14.22
CA SER A 71 1.96 1.33 15.62
C SER A 71 0.72 1.47 16.52
N GLN A 72 -0.43 1.85 15.94
CA GLN A 72 -1.68 2.07 16.65
C GLN A 72 -2.61 0.84 16.66
N VAL A 73 -2.32 -0.22 15.87
CA VAL A 73 -3.18 -1.43 15.78
C VAL A 73 -3.54 -1.99 17.15
N LYS A 74 -2.60 -1.95 18.10
CA LYS A 74 -2.84 -2.44 19.48
C LYS A 74 -3.97 -1.70 20.21
N LYS A 75 -4.32 -0.47 19.82
CA LYS A 75 -5.36 0.35 20.47
C LYS A 75 -6.77 0.04 19.95
N VAL A 76 -6.89 -0.67 18.83
CA VAL A 76 -8.20 -1.01 18.26
C VAL A 76 -8.85 -2.09 19.12
N ALA A 77 -10.04 -1.80 19.64
CA ALA A 77 -10.82 -2.69 20.51
C ALA A 77 -12.23 -3.00 19.94
N SER A 78 -12.54 -2.50 18.75
CA SER A 78 -13.82 -2.76 18.09
C SER A 78 -13.81 -4.15 17.43
N PRO A 79 -14.94 -4.87 17.39
CA PRO A 79 -15.09 -6.05 16.56
C PRO A 79 -14.79 -5.71 15.10
N MET A 80 -13.97 -6.53 14.44
CA MET A 80 -13.59 -6.31 13.04
C MET A 80 -13.65 -7.60 12.23
N LEU A 81 -14.10 -7.47 10.98
CA LEU A 81 -14.01 -8.50 9.96
C LEU A 81 -12.84 -8.16 9.02
N ILE A 82 -11.90 -9.08 8.88
CA ILE A 82 -10.74 -8.93 7.99
C ILE A 82 -10.98 -9.76 6.74
N LEU A 83 -10.96 -9.11 5.57
CA LEU A 83 -11.13 -9.75 4.27
C LEU A 83 -9.88 -9.52 3.44
N HIS A 84 -9.30 -10.58 2.88
CA HIS A 84 -8.13 -10.50 2.00
C HIS A 84 -8.27 -11.50 0.86
N GLY A 85 -7.97 -11.08 -0.37
CA GLY A 85 -7.99 -11.98 -1.52
C GLY A 85 -6.76 -12.89 -1.52
N ALA A 86 -6.94 -14.21 -1.51
CA ALA A 86 -5.81 -15.16 -1.49
C ALA A 86 -4.81 -14.99 -2.65
N ALA A 87 -5.27 -14.48 -3.79
CA ALA A 87 -4.46 -14.20 -4.97
C ALA A 87 -4.24 -12.68 -5.20
N ASP A 88 -4.39 -11.85 -4.17
CA ASP A 88 -4.06 -10.43 -4.26
C ASP A 88 -2.55 -10.25 -4.54
N ARG A 89 -2.26 -9.49 -5.59
CA ARG A 89 -0.90 -9.19 -6.05
C ARG A 89 -0.49 -7.75 -5.78
N VAL A 90 -1.43 -6.90 -5.33
CA VAL A 90 -1.19 -5.52 -4.94
C VAL A 90 -0.78 -5.47 -3.47
N THR A 91 -1.49 -6.21 -2.61
CA THR A 91 -1.17 -6.29 -1.18
C THR A 91 -0.91 -7.71 -0.72
N ASP A 92 0.08 -7.87 0.17
CA ASP A 92 0.52 -9.17 0.67
C ASP A 92 -0.47 -9.72 1.72
N PRO A 93 -1.03 -10.93 1.53
CA PRO A 93 -1.95 -11.56 2.49
C PRO A 93 -1.41 -11.67 3.92
N ARG A 94 -0.08 -11.71 4.09
CA ARG A 94 0.57 -11.75 5.41
C ARG A 94 0.27 -10.52 6.26
N VAL A 95 -0.06 -9.38 5.66
CA VAL A 95 -0.44 -8.16 6.38
C VAL A 95 -1.78 -8.35 7.08
N SER A 96 -2.76 -8.92 6.39
CA SER A 96 -4.08 -9.22 6.97
C SER A 96 -4.00 -10.29 8.04
N GLN A 97 -3.15 -11.31 7.85
CA GLN A 97 -2.88 -12.31 8.88
C GLN A 97 -2.27 -11.68 10.13
N PHE A 98 -1.27 -10.81 9.96
CA PHE A 98 -0.68 -10.05 11.07
C PHE A 98 -1.72 -9.23 11.84
N LEU A 99 -2.62 -8.53 11.13
CA LEU A 99 -3.69 -7.77 11.77
C LEU A 99 -4.62 -8.69 12.57
N TYR A 100 -5.05 -9.82 11.99
CA TYR A 100 -5.90 -10.80 12.66
C TYR A 100 -5.27 -11.33 13.95
N ASP A 101 -4.01 -11.76 13.90
CA ASP A 101 -3.32 -12.34 15.05
C ASP A 101 -3.13 -11.32 16.18
N ARG A 102 -2.84 -10.05 15.84
CA ARG A 102 -2.72 -8.96 16.81
C ARG A 102 -4.03 -8.65 17.52
N LEU A 103 -5.15 -8.72 16.82
CA LEU A 103 -6.47 -8.39 17.37
C LEU A 103 -7.09 -9.57 18.12
N ARG A 104 -6.95 -10.79 17.61
CA ARG A 104 -7.40 -12.02 18.27
C ARG A 104 -6.77 -12.21 19.64
N ALA A 105 -5.48 -11.89 19.78
CA ALA A 105 -4.78 -11.96 21.07
C ALA A 105 -5.42 -11.06 22.14
N ARG A 106 -6.19 -10.03 21.74
CA ARG A 106 -6.83 -9.07 22.65
C ARG A 106 -8.25 -9.48 23.06
N THR A 107 -9.03 -10.09 22.15
CA THR A 107 -10.42 -10.54 22.43
C THR A 107 -10.50 -11.76 23.36
N ARG A 108 -9.37 -12.33 23.78
CA ARG A 108 -9.30 -13.49 24.70
C ARG A 108 -9.27 -13.11 26.19
N LEU A 109 -9.46 -11.83 26.53
CA LEU A 109 -9.73 -11.34 27.89
C LEU A 109 -11.21 -10.99 28.00
#